data_AF-A0A538CEP5-F1
#
_entry.id   AF-A0A538CEP5-F1
#
_cell.length_a   1.000
_cell.length_b   1.000
_cell.length_c   1.000
_cell.angle_alpha   90.00
_cell.angle_beta   90.00
_cell.angle_gamma   90.00
#
_symmetry.space_group_name_H-M   'P 1'
#
loop_
_entity.id
_entity.type
_entity.pdbx_description
1 polymer ?
#
loop_
_entity_poly.entity_id
_entity_poly.type
_entity_poly.pdbx_seq_one_letter_code
_entity_poly.pdbx_strand_id
1 'polypeptide(L)'
;MPTPDIALISPYPAGGDRHGGFSGVAGYTARLAEALSERGADVTVIAPTEDGAEARERHGDVAVERRFDPGAAALPRAAQAAHATGAP
;
A
#
# COMPACT_ATOMS: atom_id res chain seq x y z
N MET A 1 6.49 7.79 -12.59
CA MET A 1 5.52 6.72 -12.86
C MET A 1 4.26 7.39 -13.39
N PRO A 2 3.44 6.72 -14.21
CA PRO A 2 2.09 7.20 -14.47
C PRO A 2 1.37 7.44 -13.15
N THR A 3 0.48 8.42 -13.13
CA THR A 3 -0.36 8.74 -11.97
C THR A 3 -1.33 7.57 -11.75
N PRO A 4 -1.38 6.96 -10.55
CA PRO A 4 -2.29 5.86 -10.29
C PRO A 4 -3.74 6.38 -10.20
N ASP A 5 -4.70 5.53 -10.53
CA ASP A 5 -6.12 5.83 -10.41
C ASP A 5 -6.56 5.91 -8.95
N ILE A 6 -5.88 5.15 -8.07
CA ILE A 6 -6.25 4.99 -6.66
C ILE A 6 -4.99 4.94 -5.78
N ALA A 7 -4.99 5.75 -4.71
CA ALA A 7 -4.03 5.64 -3.61
C ALA A 7 -4.74 5.18 -2.32
N LEU A 8 -4.42 3.97 -1.84
CA LEU A 8 -4.98 3.41 -0.60
C LEU A 8 -3.99 3.62 0.56
N ILE A 9 -4.43 4.18 1.68
CA ILE A 9 -3.64 4.22 2.92
C ILE A 9 -4.10 3.09 3.83
N SER A 10 -3.28 2.06 3.99
CA SER A 10 -3.62 0.90 4.83
C SER A 10 -2.39 0.03 5.08
N PRO A 11 -2.35 -0.77 6.17
CA PRO A 11 -1.41 -1.88 6.28
C PRO A 11 -1.47 -2.80 5.05
N TYR A 12 -0.33 -3.38 4.68
CA TYR A 12 -0.22 -4.29 3.55
C TYR A 12 0.82 -5.38 3.87
N PRO A 13 0.56 -6.66 3.52
CA PRO A 13 1.48 -7.75 3.85
C PRO A 13 2.85 -7.55 3.19
N ALA A 14 3.92 -7.93 3.89
CA ALA A 14 5.27 -7.99 3.33
C ALA A 14 5.39 -9.01 2.19
N GLY A 15 6.31 -8.74 1.25
CA GLY A 15 6.66 -9.66 0.16
C GLY A 15 7.05 -11.04 0.68
N GLY A 16 6.36 -12.07 0.19
CA GLY A 16 6.60 -13.48 0.55
C GLY A 16 5.61 -14.08 1.55
N ASP A 17 4.95 -13.25 2.37
CA ASP A 17 3.98 -13.71 3.37
C ASP A 17 2.54 -13.63 2.86
N ARG A 18 2.18 -14.58 1.98
CA ARG A 18 0.77 -14.72 1.55
C ARG A 18 -0.17 -15.20 2.67
N HIS A 19 0.35 -15.71 3.79
CA HIS A 19 -0.46 -16.28 4.88
C HIS A 19 0.13 -16.07 6.30
N GLY A 20 1.14 -15.21 6.47
CA GLY A 20 1.91 -15.06 7.71
C GLY A 20 1.57 -13.81 8.52
N GLY A 21 0.39 -13.76 9.14
CA GLY A 21 0.31 -13.18 10.50
C GLY A 21 -0.05 -11.70 10.75
N PHE A 22 -0.27 -10.81 9.78
CA PHE A 22 -0.44 -9.37 10.11
C PHE A 22 -1.83 -8.77 9.81
N SER A 23 -2.79 -8.97 10.72
CA SER A 23 -4.14 -8.35 10.76
C SER A 23 -5.11 -8.66 9.61
N GLY A 24 -6.39 -8.83 9.93
CA GLY A 24 -7.45 -8.96 8.91
C GLY A 24 -7.55 -7.76 7.96
N VAL A 25 -7.06 -6.59 8.39
CA VAL A 25 -7.03 -5.36 7.58
C VAL A 25 -6.02 -5.47 6.45
N ALA A 26 -4.78 -5.91 6.71
CA ALA A 26 -3.78 -6.03 5.64
C ALA A 26 -4.21 -7.07 4.58
N GLY A 27 -4.78 -8.19 5.03
CA GLY A 27 -5.33 -9.20 4.12
C GLY A 27 -6.52 -8.70 3.31
N TYR A 28 -7.40 -7.90 3.93
CA TYR A 28 -8.50 -7.24 3.21
C TYR A 28 -7.99 -6.23 2.18
N THR A 29 -7.02 -5.39 2.54
CA THR A 29 -6.41 -4.42 1.64
C THR A 29 -5.74 -5.09 0.45
N ALA A 30 -5.00 -6.17 0.67
CA ALA A 30 -4.40 -6.96 -0.42
C ALA A 30 -5.46 -7.44 -1.41
N ARG A 31 -6.54 -8.07 -0.92
CA ARG A 31 -7.63 -8.56 -1.78
C ARG A 31 -8.40 -7.43 -2.47
N LEU A 32 -8.61 -6.31 -1.79
CA LEU A 32 -9.27 -5.14 -2.37
C LEU A 32 -8.43 -4.55 -3.50
N ALA A 33 -7.13 -4.33 -3.25
CA ALA A 33 -6.22 -3.77 -4.25
C ALA A 33 -6.10 -4.70 -5.46
N GLU A 34 -5.95 -6.01 -5.24
CA GLU A 34 -5.94 -7.02 -6.30
C GLU A 34 -7.23 -6.99 -7.12
N ALA A 35 -8.40 -7.02 -6.48
CA ALA A 35 -9.68 -6.98 -7.18
C ALA A 35 -9.91 -5.68 -7.97
N LEU A 36 -9.38 -4.54 -7.52
CA LEU A 36 -9.42 -3.27 -8.25
C LEU A 36 -8.48 -3.30 -9.46
N SER A 37 -7.27 -3.83 -9.30
CA SER A 37 -6.32 -3.98 -10.41
C SER A 37 -6.80 -4.97 -11.46
N GLU A 38 -7.44 -6.08 -11.08
CA GLU A 38 -8.12 -7.00 -12.00
C GLU A 38 -9.23 -6.33 -12.82
N ARG A 39 -9.79 -5.22 -12.32
CA ARG A 39 -10.77 -4.39 -13.04
C ARG A 39 -10.12 -3.30 -13.89
N GLY A 40 -8.79 -3.27 -13.97
CA GLY A 40 -8.02 -2.36 -14.80
C GLY A 40 -7.59 -1.05 -14.13
N ALA A 41 -7.77 -0.91 -12.80
CA ALA A 41 -7.30 0.27 -12.08
C ALA A 41 -5.79 0.16 -11.74
N ASP A 42 -5.05 1.25 -11.94
CA ASP A 42 -3.69 1.38 -11.42
C ASP A 42 -3.75 1.75 -9.93
N VAL A 43 -3.37 0.80 -9.06
CA VAL A 43 -3.51 0.93 -7.61
C VAL A 43 -2.14 1.04 -6.96
N THR A 44 -1.98 2.09 -6.14
CA THR A 44 -0.84 2.23 -5.23
C THR A 44 -1.31 2.16 -3.78
N VAL A 45 -0.69 1.32 -2.96
CA VAL A 45 -0.93 1.24 -1.53
C VAL A 45 0.20 1.96 -0.78
N ILE A 46 -0.15 2.94 0.04
CA ILE A 46 0.73 3.59 1.00
C ILE A 46 0.62 2.84 2.32
N ALA A 47 1.67 2.08 2.64
CA ALA A 47 1.74 1.20 3.80
C ALA A 47 2.75 1.73 4.85
N PRO A 48 2.66 1.24 6.10
CA PRO A 48 3.67 1.51 7.11
C PRO A 48 5.06 1.01 6.70
N THR A 49 6.10 1.68 7.18
CA THR A 49 7.46 1.16 7.17
C THR A 49 7.53 -0.12 8.00
N GLU A 50 8.28 -1.09 7.50
CA GLU A 50 8.55 -2.35 8.18
C GLU A 50 10.04 -2.65 8.06
N ASP A 51 10.64 -3.13 9.15
CA ASP A 51 12.06 -3.46 9.18
C ASP A 51 12.39 -4.57 8.18
N GLY A 52 13.35 -4.30 7.30
CA GLY A 52 13.77 -5.26 6.26
C GLY A 52 12.89 -5.31 5.02
N ALA A 53 11.77 -4.57 4.99
CA ALA A 53 10.93 -4.45 3.81
C ALA A 53 11.45 -3.37 2.84
N GLU A 54 11.26 -3.57 1.54
CA GLU A 54 11.62 -2.56 0.55
C GLU A 54 10.71 -1.33 0.67
N ALA A 55 11.29 -0.14 0.49
CA ALA A 55 10.52 1.11 0.52
C ALA A 55 9.45 1.17 -0.59
N ARG A 56 9.68 0.43 -1.69
CA ARG A 56 8.75 0.26 -2.80
C ARG A 56 8.85 -1.16 -3.31
N GLU A 57 7.72 -1.83 -3.39
CA GLU A 57 7.61 -3.18 -3.94
C GLU A 57 6.37 -3.30 -4.85
N ARG A 58 6.28 -4.38 -5.61
CA ARG A 58 5.14 -4.66 -6.48
C ARG A 58 4.62 -6.07 -6.19
N HIS A 59 3.33 -6.17 -5.89
CA HIS A 59 2.64 -7.43 -5.65
C HIS A 59 1.62 -7.66 -6.77
N GLY A 60 2.03 -8.42 -7.79
CA GLY A 60 1.26 -8.54 -9.03
C GLY A 60 1.20 -7.19 -9.75
N ASP A 61 0.00 -6.67 -9.97
CA ASP A 61 -0.21 -5.36 -10.59
C ASP A 61 -0.30 -4.21 -9.58
N VAL A 62 -0.32 -4.51 -8.28
CA VAL A 62 -0.43 -3.52 -7.19
C VAL A 62 0.95 -2.99 -6.81
N ALA A 63 1.13 -1.67 -6.84
CA ALA A 63 2.30 -1.01 -6.28
C ALA A 63 2.13 -0.79 -4.78
N VAL A 64 3.17 -1.02 -3.99
CA VAL A 64 3.17 -0.80 -2.53
C VAL A 64 4.32 0.13 -2.20
N GLU A 65 4.04 1.24 -1.53
CA GLU A 65 5.05 2.15 -1.00
C GLU A 65 5.00 2.20 0.53
N ARG A 66 6.11 1.87 1.18
CA ARG A 66 6.26 1.90 2.65
C ARG A 66 6.82 3.25 3.09
N ARG A 67 5.93 4.16 3.49
CA ARG A 67 6.25 5.62 3.53
C ARG A 67 6.03 6.32 4.86
N PHE A 68 5.52 5.64 5.87
CA PHE A 68 5.28 6.26 7.17
C PHE A 68 5.53 5.30 8.32
N ASP A 69 6.13 5.82 9.39
CA ASP A 69 6.27 5.08 10.63
C ASP A 69 4.98 5.18 11.48
N PRO A 70 4.62 4.13 12.25
CA PRO A 70 3.58 4.22 13.25
C PRO A 70 3.84 5.33 14.28
N GLY A 71 2.77 6.00 14.73
CA GLY A 71 2.85 7.03 15.76
C GLY A 71 1.99 8.25 15.47
N ALA A 72 2.17 9.31 16.27
CA ALA A 72 1.33 10.51 16.23
C ALA A 72 1.28 11.22 14.87
N ALA A 73 2.33 11.07 14.05
CA ALA A 73 2.43 11.68 12.72
C ALA A 73 2.14 10.70 11.57
N ALA A 74 1.66 9.48 11.85
CA ALA A 74 1.44 8.45 10.84
C ALA A 74 0.44 8.91 9.77
N LEU A 75 -0.76 9.34 10.18
CA LEU A 75 -1.80 9.75 9.24
C LEU A 75 -1.41 10.98 8.38
N PRO A 76 -0.89 12.08 8.94
CA PRO A 76 -0.41 13.20 8.11
C PRO A 76 0.67 12.80 7.09
N ARG A 77 1.62 11.94 7.48
CA ARG A 77 2.68 11.46 6.56
C ARG A 77 2.12 10.53 5.49
N ALA A 78 1.21 9.64 5.87
CA ALA A 78 0.55 8.75 4.92
C ALA A 78 -0.29 9.54 3.91
N ALA A 79 -1.04 10.54 4.36
CA ALA A 79 -1.83 11.42 3.49
C ALA A 79 -0.94 12.25 2.55
N GLN A 80 0.18 12.77 3.05
CA GLN A 80 1.15 13.48 2.21
C GLN A 80 1.75 12.56 1.15
N ALA A 81 2.12 11.32 1.51
CA ALA A 81 2.66 10.34 0.59
C ALA A 81 1.62 9.91 -0.46
N ALA A 82 0.36 9.69 -0.05
CA ALA A 82 -0.74 9.39 -0.96
C ALA A 82 -1.00 10.55 -1.94
N HIS A 83 -1.02 11.79 -1.45
CA HIS A 83 -1.19 12.96 -2.33
C HIS A 83 -0.03 13.10 -3.33
N ALA A 84 1.19 12.76 -2.92
CA ALA A 84 2.36 12.82 -3.79
C ALA A 84 2.35 11.79 -4.93
N THR A 85 1.47 10.78 -4.89
CA THR A 85 1.28 9.87 -6.04
C THR A 85 0.51 10.55 -7.18
N GLY A 86 -0.27 11.59 -6.87
CA GLY A 86 -1.12 12.30 -7.82
C GLY A 86 -2.48 11.64 -8.06
N ALA A 87 -2.82 10.55 -7.35
CA ALA A 87 -4.16 9.96 -7.42
C ALA A 87 -5.24 11.01 -7.10
N PRO A 88 -6.40 10.97 -7.77
CA PRO A 88 -7.49 11.92 -7.59
C PRO A 88 -8.16 11.85 -6.20
#